data_AF-A0A1E3H311-F1
#
_entry.id   AF-A0A1E3H311-F1
#
_cell.length_a   1.000
_cell.length_b   1.000
_cell.length_c   1.000
_cell.angle_alpha   90.00
_cell.angle_beta   90.00
_cell.angle_gamma   90.00
#
_symmetry.space_group_name_H-M   'P 1'
#
loop_
_entity.id
_entity.type
_entity.pdbx_description
1 polymer ?
#
loop_
_entity_poly.entity_id
_entity_poly.type
_entity_poly.pdbx_seq_one_letter_code
_entity_poly.pdbx_strand_id
1 'polypeptide(L)'
;MTAAAAIRSAEGTPLTAFLARLDELVASDSYAEAAKAFAAFNAANPGNDFFVEEALPFKVSNHLIAKIGVPTAFMKLTLRRPTWAVELTKAFHEPETFAAYMAELEADVQKLV
;
A
#
# COMPACT_ATOMS: atom_id res chain seq x y z
N MET A 1 5.08 0.51 -39.57
CA MET A 1 4.54 0.95 -38.27
C MET A 1 5.62 0.73 -37.22
N THR A 2 6.31 1.79 -36.80
CA THR A 2 7.38 1.72 -35.80
C THR A 2 6.80 1.56 -34.40
N ALA A 3 7.38 0.64 -33.63
CA ALA A 3 7.05 0.33 -32.23
C ALA A 3 7.13 1.52 -31.24
N ALA A 4 7.45 2.73 -31.71
CA ALA A 4 7.62 3.93 -30.90
C ALA A 4 6.31 4.69 -30.62
N ALA A 5 5.20 4.35 -31.29
CA ALA A 5 3.91 5.01 -31.07
C ALA A 5 3.11 4.51 -29.85
N ALA A 6 3.54 3.40 -29.21
CA ALA A 6 2.90 2.86 -28.00
C ALA A 6 3.37 3.57 -26.71
N ILE A 7 4.37 4.45 -26.80
CA ILE A 7 4.91 5.24 -25.69
C ILE A 7 4.40 6.67 -25.81
N ARG A 8 3.08 6.86 -25.81
CA ARG A 8 2.47 8.22 -25.86
C ARG A 8 1.14 8.26 -25.14
N SER A 9 1.20 8.36 -23.82
CA SER A 9 0.66 9.51 -23.08
C SER A 9 1.04 9.37 -21.62
N ALA A 10 1.53 10.46 -21.04
CA ALA A 10 1.59 10.65 -19.60
C ALA A 10 0.19 10.94 -19.03
N GLU A 11 -0.81 10.20 -19.50
CA GLU A 11 -2.08 9.98 -18.83
C GLU A 11 -1.96 8.55 -18.32
N GLY A 12 -1.45 8.40 -17.09
CA GLY A 12 -1.17 7.09 -16.52
C GLY A 12 -2.39 6.16 -16.66
N THR A 13 -2.17 4.88 -16.90
CA THR A 13 -3.25 3.88 -16.85
C THR A 13 -4.03 4.05 -15.54
N PRO A 14 -5.33 3.71 -15.49
CA PRO A 14 -6.12 3.81 -14.26
C PRO A 14 -5.40 3.20 -13.04
N LEU A 15 -4.68 2.08 -13.26
CA LEU A 15 -3.83 1.46 -12.25
C LEU A 15 -2.71 2.38 -11.76
N THR A 16 -1.89 2.96 -12.65
CA THR A 16 -0.79 3.84 -12.23
C THR A 16 -1.28 5.09 -11.50
N ALA A 17 -2.40 5.68 -11.94
CA ALA A 17 -3.02 6.81 -11.26
C ALA A 17 -3.54 6.40 -9.86
N PHE A 18 -4.15 5.22 -9.76
CA PHE A 18 -4.60 4.68 -8.48
C PHE A 18 -3.43 4.38 -7.53
N LEU A 19 -2.34 3.80 -8.02
CA LEU A 19 -1.16 3.51 -7.19
C LEU A 19 -0.51 4.78 -6.63
N ALA A 20 -0.51 5.88 -7.39
CA ALA A 20 -0.06 7.18 -6.89
C ALA A 20 -0.99 7.72 -5.79
N ARG A 21 -2.31 7.65 -6.01
CA ARG A 21 -3.31 8.02 -4.98
C ARG A 21 -3.19 7.15 -3.72
N LEU A 22 -2.89 5.87 -3.88
CA LEU A 22 -2.69 4.96 -2.75
C LEU A 22 -1.48 5.38 -1.91
N ASP A 23 -0.37 5.83 -2.54
CA ASP A 23 0.76 6.38 -1.80
C ASP A 23 0.36 7.62 -1.01
N GLU A 24 -0.39 8.54 -1.61
CA GLU A 24 -0.85 9.76 -0.94
C GLU A 24 -1.73 9.46 0.29
N LEU A 25 -2.68 8.51 0.15
CA LEU A 25 -3.57 8.11 1.23
C LEU A 25 -2.82 7.42 2.37
N VAL A 26 -1.89 6.52 2.06
CA VAL A 26 -1.06 5.82 3.06
C VAL A 26 -0.13 6.82 3.76
N ALA A 27 0.55 7.71 3.02
CA ALA A 27 1.44 8.72 3.57
C ALA A 27 0.72 9.74 4.48
N SER A 28 -0.58 9.93 4.26
CA SER A 28 -1.45 10.80 5.06
C SER A 28 -2.19 10.06 6.18
N ASP A 29 -1.77 8.84 6.53
CA ASP A 29 -2.40 7.96 7.54
C ASP A 29 -3.91 7.71 7.29
N SER A 30 -4.38 7.92 6.06
CA SER A 30 -5.80 7.80 5.66
C SER A 30 -6.10 6.36 5.23
N TYR A 31 -5.89 5.42 6.15
CA TYR A 31 -5.91 3.98 5.85
C TYR A 31 -7.29 3.46 5.47
N ALA A 32 -8.34 3.83 6.22
CA ALA A 32 -9.70 3.40 5.89
C ALA A 32 -10.10 3.94 4.51
N GLU A 33 -9.70 5.17 4.17
CA GLU A 33 -9.91 5.78 2.86
C GLU A 33 -9.13 5.06 1.76
N ALA A 34 -7.90 4.61 2.02
CA ALA A 34 -7.10 3.80 1.08
C ALA A 34 -7.82 2.50 0.68
N ALA A 35 -8.30 1.75 1.67
CA ALA A 35 -9.07 0.52 1.44
C ALA A 35 -10.41 0.78 0.73
N LYS A 36 -11.14 1.84 1.13
CA LYS A 36 -12.38 2.26 0.43
C LYS A 36 -12.10 2.64 -1.03
N ALA A 37 -11.02 3.36 -1.28
CA ALA A 37 -10.61 3.75 -2.63
C ALA A 37 -10.24 2.53 -3.47
N PHE A 38 -9.60 1.51 -2.88
CA PHE A 38 -9.33 0.25 -3.54
C PHE A 38 -10.60 -0.50 -3.95
N ALA A 39 -11.57 -0.65 -3.04
CA ALA A 39 -12.84 -1.30 -3.36
C ALA A 39 -13.55 -0.61 -4.53
N ALA A 40 -13.59 0.73 -4.54
CA ALA A 40 -14.15 1.51 -5.64
C ALA A 40 -13.36 1.35 -6.95
N PHE A 41 -12.02 1.36 -6.87
CA PHE A 41 -11.15 1.17 -8.02
C PHE A 41 -11.33 -0.22 -8.64
N ASN A 42 -11.34 -1.28 -7.83
CA ASN A 42 -11.49 -2.66 -8.29
C ASN A 42 -12.86 -2.89 -8.94
N ALA A 43 -13.93 -2.33 -8.36
CA ALA A 43 -15.26 -2.38 -8.97
C ALA A 43 -15.32 -1.70 -10.35
N ALA A 44 -14.58 -0.61 -10.53
CA ALA A 44 -14.51 0.12 -11.80
C ALA A 44 -13.49 -0.46 -12.81
N ASN A 45 -12.49 -1.22 -12.33
CA ASN A 45 -11.37 -1.71 -13.13
C ASN A 45 -11.05 -3.18 -12.79
N PRO A 46 -11.98 -4.12 -13.02
CA PRO A 46 -11.82 -5.51 -12.61
C PRO A 46 -10.56 -6.16 -13.21
N GLY A 47 -9.92 -7.04 -12.42
CA GLY A 47 -8.69 -7.74 -12.81
C GLY A 47 -7.39 -6.98 -12.55
N ASN A 48 -7.47 -5.81 -11.88
CA ASN A 48 -6.31 -5.05 -11.43
C ASN A 48 -6.01 -5.20 -9.93
N ASP A 49 -6.85 -5.96 -9.21
CA ASP A 49 -6.71 -6.26 -7.78
C ASP A 49 -5.32 -6.80 -7.45
N PHE A 50 -4.88 -7.84 -8.18
CA PHE A 50 -3.58 -8.45 -7.98
C PHE A 50 -2.42 -7.42 -8.02
N PHE A 51 -2.42 -6.50 -8.97
CA PHE A 51 -1.34 -5.51 -9.09
C PHE A 51 -1.33 -4.48 -7.95
N VAL A 52 -2.50 -4.15 -7.41
CA VAL A 52 -2.60 -3.28 -6.24
C VAL A 52 -2.11 -4.01 -4.99
N GLU A 53 -2.55 -5.25 -4.80
CA GLU A 53 -2.19 -6.07 -3.64
C GLU A 53 -0.69 -6.36 -3.58
N GLU A 54 -0.06 -6.68 -4.71
CA GLU A 54 1.39 -6.90 -4.79
C GLU A 54 2.21 -5.62 -4.50
N ALA A 55 1.66 -4.45 -4.83
CA ALA A 55 2.33 -3.18 -4.56
C ALA A 55 2.20 -2.74 -3.09
N LEU A 56 1.15 -3.19 -2.39
CA LEU A 56 0.78 -2.69 -1.07
C LEU A 56 1.87 -2.87 0.01
N PRO A 57 2.54 -4.04 0.16
CA PRO A 57 3.60 -4.20 1.14
C PRO A 57 4.76 -3.22 0.94
N PHE A 58 5.16 -2.97 -0.31
CA PHE A 58 6.22 -2.01 -0.60
C PHE A 58 5.83 -0.58 -0.17
N LYS A 59 4.61 -0.15 -0.51
CA LYS A 59 4.10 1.18 -0.16
C LYS A 59 4.04 1.39 1.36
N VAL A 60 3.50 0.41 2.08
CA VAL A 60 3.44 0.44 3.55
C VAL A 60 4.84 0.39 4.17
N SER A 61 5.77 -0.41 3.63
CA SER A 61 7.15 -0.42 4.12
C SER A 61 7.82 0.95 4.01
N ASN A 62 7.66 1.63 2.88
CA ASN A 62 8.21 2.96 2.65
C ASN A 62 7.61 3.98 3.62
N HIS A 63 6.28 3.91 3.83
CA HIS A 63 5.58 4.76 4.78
C HIS A 63 6.11 4.58 6.22
N LEU A 64 6.15 3.34 6.71
CA LEU A 64 6.62 3.06 8.07
C LEU A 64 8.09 3.50 8.25
N ILE A 65 8.96 3.21 7.29
CA ILE A 65 10.36 3.65 7.32
C ILE A 65 10.46 5.18 7.37
N ALA A 66 9.69 5.88 6.53
CA ALA A 66 9.70 7.34 6.46
C ALA A 66 9.15 7.99 7.74
N LYS A 67 8.05 7.44 8.28
CA LYS A 67 7.38 7.93 9.50
C LYS A 67 8.27 7.82 10.73
N ILE A 68 9.07 6.75 10.84
CA ILE A 68 9.88 6.46 12.02
C ILE A 68 11.29 7.03 11.91
N GLY A 69 11.84 7.13 10.70
CA GLY A 69 13.20 7.59 10.46
C GLY A 69 14.29 6.59 10.86
N VAL A 70 13.93 5.37 11.28
CA VAL A 70 14.88 4.33 11.71
C VAL A 70 14.63 3.03 10.92
N PRO A 71 15.27 2.85 9.74
CA PRO A 71 15.02 1.68 8.87
C PRO A 71 15.24 0.31 9.55
N THR A 72 16.16 0.25 10.51
CA THR A 72 16.44 -0.99 11.26
C THR A 72 15.28 -1.43 12.16
N ALA A 73 14.42 -0.52 12.61
CA ALA A 73 13.23 -0.85 13.38
C ALA A 73 12.21 -1.62 12.51
N PHE A 74 12.02 -1.21 11.26
CA PHE A 74 11.18 -1.94 10.30
C PHE A 74 11.75 -3.34 9.98
N MET A 75 13.07 -3.47 9.82
CA MET A 75 13.69 -4.80 9.65
C MET A 75 13.42 -5.74 10.84
N LYS A 76 13.50 -5.22 12.08
CA LYS A 76 13.15 -5.99 13.28
C LYS A 76 11.66 -6.38 13.28
N LEU A 77 10.77 -5.51 12.80
CA LEU A 77 9.33 -5.81 12.67
C LEU A 77 9.13 -7.00 11.73
N THR A 78 9.73 -6.97 10.53
CA THR A 78 9.61 -8.07 9.56
C THR A 78 10.12 -9.40 10.12
N LEU A 79 11.18 -9.39 10.92
CA LEU A 79 11.70 -10.60 11.58
C LEU A 79 10.75 -11.12 12.68
N ARG A 80 10.06 -10.23 13.41
CA ARG A 80 9.10 -10.60 14.46
C ARG A 80 7.74 -11.03 13.90
N ARG A 81 7.35 -10.48 12.75
CA ARG A 81 6.07 -10.71 12.07
C ARG A 81 6.31 -11.13 10.63
N PRO A 82 6.85 -12.32 10.35
CA PRO A 82 7.20 -12.74 8.99
C PRO A 82 6.00 -12.79 8.02
N THR A 83 4.78 -12.88 8.55
CA THR A 83 3.52 -12.93 7.80
C THR A 83 2.86 -11.56 7.61
N TRP A 84 3.49 -10.46 8.06
CA TRP A 84 2.85 -9.14 8.10
C TRP A 84 2.29 -8.69 6.74
N ALA A 85 3.00 -8.96 5.65
CA ALA A 85 2.57 -8.58 4.30
C ALA A 85 1.29 -9.33 3.87
N VAL A 86 1.16 -10.61 4.25
CA VAL A 86 -0.04 -11.41 3.94
C VAL A 86 -1.23 -10.95 4.77
N GLU A 87 -1.00 -10.64 6.05
CA GLU A 87 -2.02 -10.08 6.94
C GLU A 87 -2.47 -8.70 6.48
N LEU A 88 -1.53 -7.86 6.04
CA LEU A 88 -1.78 -6.54 5.47
C LEU A 88 -2.72 -6.62 4.26
N THR A 89 -2.39 -7.46 3.27
CA THR A 89 -3.22 -7.63 2.07
C THR A 89 -4.62 -8.11 2.43
N LYS A 90 -4.75 -9.08 3.35
CA LYS A 90 -6.06 -9.53 3.84
C LYS A 90 -6.85 -8.40 4.51
N ALA A 91 -6.19 -7.62 5.36
CA ALA A 91 -6.81 -6.50 6.05
C ALA A 91 -7.29 -5.41 5.07
N PHE A 92 -6.56 -5.20 3.97
CA PHE A 92 -6.81 -4.14 2.99
C PHE A 92 -8.18 -4.20 2.30
N HIS A 93 -8.82 -5.37 2.26
CA HIS A 93 -10.16 -5.51 1.70
C HIS A 93 -11.27 -4.95 2.60
N GLU A 94 -10.97 -4.71 3.88
CA GLU A 94 -11.93 -4.24 4.88
C GLU A 94 -11.42 -2.95 5.53
N PRO A 95 -12.05 -1.78 5.28
CA PRO A 95 -11.49 -0.48 5.66
C PRO A 95 -11.09 -0.33 7.13
N GLU A 96 -11.97 -0.75 8.04
CA GLU A 96 -11.72 -0.64 9.48
C GLU A 96 -10.65 -1.65 9.93
N THR A 97 -10.62 -2.85 9.33
CA THR A 97 -9.60 -3.87 9.60
C THR A 97 -8.23 -3.39 9.13
N PHE A 98 -8.14 -2.78 7.95
CA PHE A 98 -6.90 -2.21 7.44
C PHE A 98 -6.37 -1.09 8.32
N ALA A 99 -7.23 -0.16 8.73
CA ALA A 99 -6.85 0.93 9.62
C ALA A 99 -6.36 0.41 10.98
N ALA A 100 -7.07 -0.55 11.58
CA ALA A 100 -6.66 -1.18 12.82
C ALA A 100 -5.31 -1.90 12.69
N TYR A 101 -5.10 -2.65 11.60
CA TYR A 101 -3.85 -3.37 11.35
C TYR A 101 -2.68 -2.41 11.14
N MET A 102 -2.88 -1.31 10.41
CA MET A 102 -1.86 -0.28 10.25
C MET A 102 -1.47 0.38 11.57
N ALA A 103 -2.44 0.69 12.44
CA ALA A 103 -2.17 1.21 13.78
C ALA A 103 -1.37 0.20 14.64
N GLU A 104 -1.64 -1.09 14.49
CA GLU A 104 -0.90 -2.16 15.16
C GLU A 104 0.56 -2.22 14.66
N LEU A 105 0.77 -2.20 13.34
CA LEU A 105 2.12 -2.20 12.75
C LEU A 105 2.92 -0.96 13.19
N GLU A 106 2.30 0.22 13.18
CA GLU A 106 2.92 1.47 13.65
C GLU A 106 3.31 1.40 15.13
N ALA A 107 2.42 0.89 15.98
CA ALA A 107 2.72 0.73 17.39
C ALA A 107 3.85 -0.28 17.62
N ASP A 108 3.87 -1.38 16.87
CA ASP A 108 4.89 -2.41 17.00
C ASP A 108 6.27 -1.91 16.56
N VAL A 109 6.34 -1.23 15.42
CA VAL A 109 7.61 -0.71 14.91
C VAL A 109 8.15 0.43 15.77
N GLN A 110 7.28 1.25 16.38
CA GLN A 110 7.68 2.28 17.34
C GLN A 110 8.34 1.70 18.60
N LYS A 111 7.93 0.50 19.04
CA LYS A 111 8.56 -0.22 20.18
C LYS A 111 9.95 -0.79 19.82
N LEU A 112 10.35 -0.75 18.55
CA LEU A 112 11.60 -1.34 18.04
C LEU A 112 12.69 -0.30 17.72
N VAL A 113 12.33 0.99 17.82
CA VAL A 113 13.24 2.14 17.84
C VAL A 113 14.07 2.09 19.11
#